data_AF-A0A7V5NYK7-F1
#
_entry.id   AF-A0A7V5NYK7-F1
#
_cell.length_a   1.000
_cell.length_b   1.000
_cell.length_c   1.000
_cell.angle_alpha   90.00
_cell.angle_beta   90.00
_cell.angle_gamma   90.00
#
_symmetry.space_group_name_H-M   'P 1'
#
loop_
_entity.id
_entity.type
_entity.pdbx_description
1 polymer ?
#
loop_
_entity_poly.entity_id
_entity_poly.type
_entity_poly.pdbx_seq_one_letter_code
_entity_poly.pdbx_strand_id
1 'polypeptide(L)'
;MESYILKHPDFLSSLKPLPLDPKAPVVAQKMLRAAQKAGVGPMAAVAGAIAEELGQALLAEGLTSEIVVENGGDIFLATQREVTVAIWAGASPLSGKIGLRLKRELMPCAVCTSSGTVGHSLSLGRADALCVIAKDTALADAYATSLANLVKGPEDFSTLKKALKKAPLLGVVCVVKDQLFAWGKELELVALNTPLQGKFFPQK
;
A
#
# COMPACT_ATOMS: atom_id res chain seq x y z
N MET A 1 -7.69 -1.01 19.74
CA MET A 1 -6.63 -0.10 19.28
C MET A 1 -6.57 1.16 20.14
N GLU A 2 -7.68 1.89 20.29
CA GLU A 2 -7.76 3.14 21.07
C GLU A 2 -7.19 3.04 22.49
N SER A 3 -7.56 2.02 23.26
CA SER A 3 -7.01 1.78 24.61
C SER A 3 -5.49 1.59 24.63
N TYR A 4 -4.91 1.01 23.57
CA TYR A 4 -3.46 0.87 23.44
C TYR A 4 -2.81 2.22 23.13
N ILE A 5 -3.36 2.99 22.19
CA ILE A 5 -2.87 4.32 21.84
C ILE A 5 -2.91 5.26 23.07
N LEU A 6 -3.96 5.20 23.89
CA LEU A 6 -4.05 6.01 25.11
C LEU A 6 -2.92 5.74 26.11
N LYS A 7 -2.43 4.49 26.17
CA LYS A 7 -1.31 4.09 27.04
C LYS A 7 0.05 4.31 26.39
N HIS A 8 0.09 4.40 25.06
CA HIS A 8 1.30 4.50 24.25
C HIS A 8 1.14 5.64 23.23
N PRO A 9 1.09 6.92 23.66
CA PRO A 9 0.79 8.05 22.76
C PRO A 9 1.80 8.20 21.62
N ASP A 10 3.06 7.82 21.84
CA ASP A 10 4.11 7.81 20.81
C ASP A 10 3.78 6.89 19.63
N PHE A 11 2.94 5.87 19.83
CA PHE A 11 2.46 4.99 18.76
C PHE A 11 1.76 5.78 17.66
N LEU A 12 1.01 6.82 18.04
CA LEU A 12 0.25 7.65 17.11
C LEU A 12 1.13 8.70 16.42
N SER A 13 2.09 9.29 17.12
CA SER A 13 2.84 10.46 16.65
C SER A 13 4.20 10.15 16.03
N SER A 14 4.79 8.98 16.33
CA SER A 14 6.13 8.66 15.84
C SER A 14 6.15 8.53 14.32
N LEU A 15 7.13 9.19 13.69
CA LEU A 15 7.48 9.01 12.27
C LEU A 15 8.63 8.01 12.08
N LYS A 16 9.12 7.42 13.17
CA LYS A 16 10.22 6.46 13.20
C LYS A 16 9.76 5.13 13.81
N PRO A 17 10.48 4.03 13.54
CA PRO A 17 10.17 2.75 14.14
C PRO A 17 10.14 2.82 15.68
N LEU A 18 9.18 2.12 16.27
CA LEU A 18 9.10 1.92 17.72
C LEU A 18 9.52 0.49 18.09
N PRO A 19 9.87 0.23 19.36
CA PRO A 19 10.12 -1.12 19.85
C PRO A 19 8.91 -2.04 19.64
N LEU A 20 9.15 -3.33 19.41
CA LEU A 20 8.07 -4.32 19.37
C LEU A 20 7.49 -4.49 20.77
N ASP A 21 6.17 -4.59 20.86
CA ASP A 21 5.46 -4.89 22.11
C ASP A 21 4.61 -6.17 21.94
N PRO A 22 5.06 -7.32 22.49
CA PRO A 22 4.32 -8.58 22.45
C PRO A 22 2.96 -8.53 23.18
N LYS A 23 2.73 -7.53 24.04
CA LYS A 23 1.47 -7.34 24.78
C LYS A 23 0.49 -6.43 24.04
N ALA A 24 0.91 -5.81 22.94
CA ALA A 24 0.04 -4.98 22.13
C ALA A 24 -1.05 -5.83 21.45
N PRO A 25 -2.21 -5.24 21.08
CA PRO A 25 -3.20 -5.92 20.24
C PRO A 25 -2.58 -6.43 18.93
N VAL A 26 -3.13 -7.52 18.36
CA VAL A 26 -2.58 -8.18 17.16
C VAL A 26 -2.31 -7.19 16.01
N VAL A 27 -3.28 -6.34 15.67
CA VAL A 27 -3.10 -5.28 14.65
C VAL A 27 -1.94 -4.34 14.99
N ALA A 28 -1.81 -3.92 16.26
CA ALA A 28 -0.71 -3.03 16.66
C ALA A 28 0.65 -3.73 16.56
N GLN A 29 0.72 -5.03 16.87
CA GLN A 29 1.94 -5.81 16.66
C GLN A 29 2.32 -5.91 15.18
N LYS A 30 1.35 -6.11 14.29
CA LYS A 30 1.58 -6.10 12.83
C LYS A 30 2.14 -4.76 12.37
N MET A 31 1.50 -3.66 12.79
CA MET A 31 1.94 -2.29 12.47
C MET A 31 3.38 -2.02 12.94
N LEU A 32 3.74 -2.42 14.17
CA LEU A 32 5.11 -2.25 14.69
C LEU A 32 6.15 -3.00 13.85
N ARG A 33 5.85 -4.26 13.47
CA ARG A 33 6.77 -5.08 12.65
C ARG A 33 6.92 -4.51 11.24
N ALA A 34 5.84 -4.08 10.62
CA ALA A 34 5.85 -3.45 9.30
C ALA A 34 6.67 -2.16 9.31
N ALA A 35 6.39 -1.29 10.29
CA ALA A 35 7.09 -0.02 10.49
C ALA A 35 8.59 -0.20 10.72
N GLN A 36 9.01 -1.20 11.52
CA GLN A 36 10.42 -1.53 11.71
C GLN A 36 11.13 -1.92 10.41
N LYS A 37 10.49 -2.73 9.55
CA LYS A 37 11.08 -3.15 8.27
C LYS A 37 11.16 -2.00 7.27
N ALA A 38 10.13 -1.14 7.25
CA ALA A 38 10.03 -0.02 6.32
C ALA A 38 10.75 1.26 6.82
N GLY A 39 11.18 1.32 8.07
CA GLY A 39 11.90 2.48 8.63
C GLY A 39 10.99 3.69 8.90
N VAL A 40 9.71 3.48 9.15
CA VAL A 40 8.69 4.52 9.37
C VAL A 40 7.99 4.34 10.72
N GLY A 41 7.04 5.21 11.05
CA GLY A 41 6.18 5.07 12.23
C GLY A 41 5.10 3.99 12.08
N PRO A 42 4.56 3.44 13.19
CA PRO A 42 3.52 2.40 13.13
C PRO A 42 2.25 2.82 12.40
N MET A 43 1.86 4.09 12.51
CA MET A 43 0.65 4.61 11.84
C MET A 43 0.74 4.60 10.32
N ALA A 44 1.95 4.51 9.74
CA ALA A 44 2.11 4.34 8.30
C ALA A 44 1.70 2.95 7.78
N ALA A 45 1.26 2.05 8.65
CA ALA A 45 0.80 0.70 8.31
C ALA A 45 -0.68 0.47 8.70
N VAL A 46 -1.37 1.50 9.19
CA VAL A 46 -2.67 1.34 9.87
C VAL A 46 -3.75 0.87 8.92
N ALA A 47 -3.81 1.43 7.72
CA ALA A 47 -4.89 1.17 6.78
C ALA A 47 -4.75 -0.23 6.21
N GLY A 48 -3.53 -0.60 5.79
CA GLY A 48 -3.21 -1.95 5.35
C GLY A 48 -3.39 -3.01 6.45
N ALA A 49 -2.99 -2.72 7.69
CA ALA A 49 -3.18 -3.66 8.80
C ALA A 49 -4.67 -3.93 9.10
N ILE A 50 -5.52 -2.91 9.03
CA ILE A 50 -6.97 -3.07 9.22
C ILE A 50 -7.57 -3.86 8.06
N ALA A 51 -7.20 -3.53 6.81
CA ALA A 51 -7.71 -4.21 5.62
C ALA A 51 -7.38 -5.71 5.64
N GLU A 52 -6.14 -6.06 6.02
CA GLU A 52 -5.73 -7.44 6.15
C GLU A 52 -6.45 -8.17 7.27
N GLU A 53 -6.59 -7.56 8.45
CA GLU A 53 -7.24 -8.22 9.59
C GLU A 53 -8.70 -8.54 9.27
N LEU A 54 -9.43 -7.61 8.64
CA LEU A 54 -10.79 -7.85 8.18
C LEU A 54 -10.84 -8.93 7.10
N GLY A 55 -9.94 -8.88 6.11
CA GLY A 55 -9.89 -9.87 5.04
C GLY A 55 -9.60 -11.29 5.55
N GLN A 56 -8.63 -11.42 6.46
CA GLN A 56 -8.29 -12.70 7.09
C GLN A 56 -9.42 -13.23 7.98
N ALA A 57 -10.08 -12.36 8.74
CA ALA A 57 -11.23 -12.76 9.56
C ALA A 57 -12.37 -13.30 8.68
N LEU A 58 -12.69 -12.62 7.58
CA LEU A 58 -13.71 -13.06 6.63
C LEU A 58 -13.34 -14.37 5.91
N LEU A 59 -12.06 -14.59 5.59
CA LEU A 59 -11.58 -15.87 5.05
C LEU A 59 -11.74 -16.99 6.08
N ALA A 60 -11.48 -16.71 7.37
CA ALA A 60 -11.58 -17.69 8.45
C ALA A 60 -13.03 -18.16 8.69
N GLU A 61 -14.04 -17.33 8.39
CA GLU A 61 -15.45 -17.74 8.39
C GLU A 61 -15.78 -18.78 7.31
N GLY A 62 -14.92 -18.93 6.28
CA GLY A 62 -15.01 -20.01 5.30
C GLY A 62 -16.19 -19.94 4.33
N LEU A 63 -16.95 -18.83 4.30
CA LEU A 63 -18.10 -18.64 3.42
C LEU A 63 -17.72 -18.36 1.96
N THR A 64 -16.51 -17.82 1.74
CA THR A 64 -15.98 -17.47 0.42
C THR A 64 -14.46 -17.49 0.42
N SER A 65 -13.86 -17.76 -0.75
CA SER A 65 -12.43 -17.61 -1.03
C SER A 65 -12.12 -16.41 -1.94
N GLU A 66 -13.13 -15.57 -2.20
CA GLU A 66 -13.06 -14.36 -3.02
C GLU A 66 -13.36 -13.15 -2.15
N ILE A 67 -12.32 -12.46 -1.70
CA ILE A 67 -12.36 -11.32 -0.79
C ILE A 67 -11.47 -10.20 -1.31
N VAL A 68 -12.04 -9.01 -1.36
CA VAL A 68 -11.35 -7.76 -1.64
C VAL A 68 -11.73 -6.79 -0.54
N VAL A 69 -10.75 -6.33 0.23
CA VAL A 69 -10.95 -5.31 1.27
C VAL A 69 -10.15 -4.07 0.87
N GLU A 70 -10.85 -2.99 0.58
CA GLU A 70 -10.26 -1.68 0.31
C GLU A 70 -10.43 -0.79 1.54
N ASN A 71 -9.33 -0.19 1.99
CA ASN A 71 -9.33 0.85 3.01
C ASN A 71 -8.55 2.07 2.49
N GLY A 72 -9.20 2.86 1.63
CA GLY A 72 -8.56 3.96 0.94
C GLY A 72 -7.62 3.47 -0.16
N GLY A 73 -6.33 3.81 -0.08
CA GLY A 73 -5.31 3.39 -1.07
C GLY A 73 -4.79 1.96 -0.88
N ASP A 74 -5.25 1.27 0.18
CA ASP A 74 -4.67 0.03 0.67
C ASP A 74 -5.67 -1.12 0.56
N ILE A 75 -5.26 -2.15 -0.18
CA ILE A 75 -6.13 -3.23 -0.62
C ILE A 75 -5.53 -4.56 -0.19
N PHE A 76 -6.32 -5.35 0.54
CA PHE A 76 -6.09 -6.78 0.73
C PHE A 76 -6.88 -7.57 -0.32
N LEU A 77 -6.22 -8.53 -0.97
CA LEU A 77 -6.77 -9.36 -2.02
C LEU A 77 -6.59 -10.84 -1.70
N ALA A 78 -7.68 -11.58 -1.74
CA ALA A 78 -7.68 -13.05 -1.73
C ALA A 78 -8.70 -13.51 -2.77
N THR A 79 -8.24 -13.92 -3.95
CA THR A 79 -9.10 -14.33 -5.07
C THR A 79 -8.61 -15.62 -5.69
N GLN A 80 -9.51 -16.38 -6.31
CA GLN A 80 -9.17 -17.63 -7.02
C GLN A 80 -8.92 -17.39 -8.52
N ARG A 81 -9.08 -16.14 -8.97
CA ARG A 81 -8.85 -15.67 -10.34
C ARG A 81 -7.87 -14.51 -10.39
N GLU A 82 -7.35 -14.25 -11.58
CA GLU A 82 -6.58 -13.05 -11.89
C GLU A 82 -7.44 -11.79 -11.67
N VAL A 83 -6.83 -10.75 -11.12
CA VAL A 83 -7.46 -9.44 -10.92
C VAL A 83 -6.58 -8.34 -11.48
N THR A 84 -7.21 -7.23 -11.90
CA THR A 84 -6.50 -6.02 -12.31
C THR A 84 -6.85 -4.89 -11.37
N VAL A 85 -5.85 -4.29 -10.72
CA VAL A 85 -6.01 -3.12 -9.84
C VAL A 85 -5.62 -1.88 -10.63
N ALA A 86 -6.57 -0.98 -10.88
CA ALA A 86 -6.29 0.27 -11.57
C ALA A 86 -5.45 1.22 -10.70
N ILE A 87 -4.47 1.89 -11.30
CA ILE A 87 -3.65 2.90 -10.62
C ILE A 87 -4.27 4.27 -10.85
N TRP A 88 -4.67 4.93 -9.77
CA TRP A 88 -5.09 6.33 -9.78
C TRP A 88 -3.92 7.21 -9.31
N ALA A 89 -3.44 8.09 -10.20
CA ALA A 89 -2.28 8.96 -9.97
C ALA A 89 -2.66 10.44 -10.10
N GLY A 90 -3.82 10.81 -9.57
CA GLY A 90 -4.29 12.19 -9.53
C GLY A 90 -4.37 12.83 -10.92
N ALA A 91 -3.72 13.99 -11.08
CA ALA A 91 -3.69 14.76 -12.33
C ALA A 91 -2.70 14.22 -13.39
N SER A 92 -1.94 13.17 -13.07
CA SER A 92 -1.06 12.53 -14.05
C SER A 92 -1.84 12.11 -15.30
N PRO A 93 -1.29 12.29 -16.51
CA PRO A 93 -1.91 11.77 -17.73
C PRO A 93 -1.99 10.24 -17.77
N LEU A 94 -1.31 9.54 -16.86
CA LEU A 94 -1.34 8.08 -16.70
C LEU A 94 -2.43 7.61 -15.73
N SER A 95 -3.04 8.52 -14.98
CA SER A 95 -4.07 8.21 -13.98
C SER A 95 -5.26 7.49 -14.61
N GLY A 96 -5.63 6.33 -14.06
CA GLY A 96 -6.73 5.49 -14.56
C GLY A 96 -6.48 4.82 -15.91
N LYS A 97 -5.27 4.92 -16.48
CA LYS A 97 -4.92 4.31 -17.78
C LYS A 97 -4.03 3.08 -17.65
N ILE A 98 -3.50 2.81 -16.46
CA ILE A 98 -2.59 1.70 -16.19
C ILE A 98 -3.17 0.87 -15.03
N GLY A 99 -3.11 -0.45 -15.18
CA GLY A 99 -3.49 -1.40 -14.15
C GLY A 99 -2.35 -2.35 -13.78
N LEU A 100 -2.39 -2.84 -12.54
CA LEU A 100 -1.56 -3.93 -12.02
C LEU A 100 -2.31 -5.24 -12.22
N ARG A 101 -1.83 -6.11 -13.10
CA ARG A 101 -2.39 -7.44 -13.28
C ARG A 101 -1.77 -8.41 -12.29
N LEU A 102 -2.60 -8.96 -11.41
CA LEU A 102 -2.19 -9.84 -10.32
C LEU A 102 -2.73 -11.24 -10.57
N LYS A 103 -1.81 -12.18 -10.76
CA LYS A 103 -2.14 -13.59 -10.98
C LYS A 103 -2.64 -14.22 -9.69
N ARG A 104 -3.51 -15.23 -9.81
CA ARG A 104 -4.07 -15.95 -8.66
C ARG A 104 -2.99 -16.56 -7.76
N GLU A 105 -1.84 -16.94 -8.31
CA GLU A 105 -0.73 -17.55 -7.57
C GLU A 105 -0.08 -16.57 -6.57
N LEU A 106 -0.31 -15.27 -6.76
CA LEU A 106 0.12 -14.24 -5.83
C LEU A 106 -0.83 -14.12 -4.64
N MET A 107 -2.02 -14.72 -4.66
CA MET A 107 -3.00 -14.57 -3.59
C MET A 107 -2.65 -15.42 -2.34
N PRO A 108 -3.05 -14.99 -1.14
CA PRO A 108 -3.44 -13.62 -0.84
C PRO A 108 -2.27 -12.65 -1.02
N CYS A 109 -2.55 -11.43 -1.46
CA CYS A 109 -1.57 -10.35 -1.55
C CYS A 109 -2.22 -9.00 -1.25
N ALA A 110 -1.38 -7.97 -1.27
CA ALA A 110 -1.77 -6.60 -1.04
C ALA A 110 -1.34 -5.71 -2.20
N VAL A 111 -2.12 -4.66 -2.44
CA VAL A 111 -1.68 -3.47 -3.19
C VAL A 111 -1.95 -2.27 -2.30
N CYS A 112 -0.90 -1.57 -1.91
CA CYS A 112 -0.99 -0.41 -1.03
C CYS A 112 -0.38 0.81 -1.68
N THR A 113 -1.00 1.97 -1.49
CA THR A 113 -0.68 3.17 -2.28
C THR A 113 -0.48 4.38 -1.39
N SER A 114 0.70 4.99 -1.51
CA SER A 114 0.96 6.32 -0.95
C SER A 114 1.00 7.36 -2.07
N SER A 115 0.48 8.55 -1.80
CA SER A 115 0.51 9.68 -2.71
C SER A 115 0.85 10.95 -1.94
N GLY A 116 1.67 11.80 -2.56
CA GLY A 116 1.93 13.16 -2.09
C GLY A 116 0.98 14.20 -2.69
N THR A 117 0.13 13.82 -3.65
CA THR A 117 -0.75 14.73 -4.40
C THR A 117 -2.24 14.38 -4.29
N VAL A 118 -2.58 13.21 -3.76
CA VAL A 118 -3.96 12.72 -3.60
C VAL A 118 -4.15 12.17 -2.18
N GLY A 119 -5.22 12.63 -1.50
CA GLY A 119 -5.62 12.11 -0.19
C GLY A 119 -5.08 12.91 1.01
N HIS A 120 -5.53 12.54 2.22
CA HIS A 120 -5.24 13.24 3.48
C HIS A 120 -4.05 12.65 4.26
N SER A 121 -3.49 11.53 3.80
CA SER A 121 -2.38 10.85 4.47
C SER A 121 -1.08 11.63 4.31
N LEU A 122 -0.31 11.76 5.38
CA LEU A 122 0.96 12.47 5.38
C LEU A 122 2.01 11.71 4.56
N SER A 123 2.21 12.11 3.31
CA SER A 123 3.38 11.74 2.51
C SER A 123 4.32 12.94 2.39
N LEU A 124 5.60 12.73 2.66
CA LEU A 124 6.63 13.76 2.53
C LEU A 124 7.15 13.86 1.08
N GLY A 125 6.78 12.92 0.22
CA GLY A 125 7.16 12.85 -1.19
C GLY A 125 6.32 13.72 -2.12
N ARG A 126 6.58 13.59 -3.42
CA ARG A 126 5.79 14.20 -4.52
C ARG A 126 5.36 13.18 -5.56
N ALA A 127 5.42 11.90 -5.24
CA ALA A 127 4.86 10.87 -6.11
C ALA A 127 3.35 11.07 -6.25
N ASP A 128 2.86 11.01 -7.48
CA ASP A 128 1.41 11.08 -7.74
C ASP A 128 0.71 9.81 -7.29
N ALA A 129 1.38 8.67 -7.49
CA ALA A 129 1.04 7.40 -6.86
C ALA A 129 2.31 6.55 -6.71
N LEU A 130 2.51 5.97 -5.53
CA LEU A 130 3.48 4.91 -5.32
C LEU A 130 2.74 3.68 -4.77
N CYS A 131 2.58 2.68 -5.62
CA CYS A 131 1.92 1.43 -5.32
C CYS A 131 2.97 0.35 -4.97
N VAL A 132 2.72 -0.38 -3.89
CA VAL A 132 3.54 -1.50 -3.42
C VAL A 132 2.70 -2.77 -3.42
N ILE A 133 3.29 -3.85 -3.95
CA ILE A 133 2.71 -5.18 -3.94
C ILE A 133 3.50 -6.05 -2.95
N ALA A 134 2.83 -6.67 -1.99
CA ALA A 134 3.46 -7.59 -1.04
C ALA A 134 2.48 -8.70 -0.59
N LYS A 135 2.99 -9.70 0.15
CA LYS A 135 2.15 -10.73 0.80
C LYS A 135 1.47 -10.25 2.09
N ASP A 136 2.04 -9.23 2.71
CA ASP A 136 1.57 -8.63 3.97
C ASP A 136 1.14 -7.20 3.68
N THR A 137 -0.10 -6.86 4.05
CA THR A 137 -0.73 -5.58 3.68
C THR A 137 -0.23 -4.45 4.55
N ALA A 138 0.00 -4.69 5.84
CA ALA A 138 0.59 -3.70 6.74
C ALA A 138 2.02 -3.34 6.28
N LEU A 139 2.77 -4.33 5.80
CA LEU A 139 4.09 -4.17 5.22
C LEU A 139 4.04 -3.37 3.92
N ALA A 140 3.11 -3.69 3.02
CA ALA A 140 2.93 -2.96 1.76
C ALA A 140 2.62 -1.48 2.02
N ASP A 141 1.69 -1.17 2.93
CA ASP A 141 1.31 0.20 3.34
C ASP A 141 2.52 0.98 3.91
N ALA A 142 3.23 0.35 4.86
CA ALA A 142 4.42 0.96 5.46
C ALA A 142 5.52 1.26 4.43
N TYR A 143 5.75 0.34 3.48
CA TYR A 143 6.70 0.56 2.40
C TYR A 143 6.19 1.57 1.38
N ALA A 144 4.89 1.62 1.10
CA ALA A 144 4.33 2.63 0.20
C ALA A 144 4.64 4.03 0.75
N THR A 145 4.41 4.26 2.04
CA THR A 145 4.76 5.50 2.72
C THR A 145 6.28 5.76 2.70
N SER A 146 7.09 4.77 3.10
CA SER A 146 8.55 4.90 3.19
C SER A 146 9.19 5.24 1.84
N LEU A 147 8.80 4.51 0.79
CA LEU A 147 9.34 4.68 -0.55
C LEU A 147 8.84 5.98 -1.19
N ALA A 148 7.57 6.37 -0.96
CA ALA A 148 7.04 7.63 -1.48
C ALA A 148 7.81 8.83 -0.92
N ASN A 149 8.22 8.78 0.35
CA ASN A 149 9.03 9.83 0.98
C ASN A 149 10.40 10.02 0.30
N LEU A 150 10.92 9.02 -0.41
CA LEU A 150 12.19 9.11 -1.15
C LEU A 150 12.04 9.81 -2.51
N VAL A 151 10.82 9.99 -3.01
CA VAL A 151 10.57 10.47 -4.38
C VAL A 151 10.09 11.92 -4.34
N LYS A 152 10.93 12.84 -4.82
CA LYS A 152 10.61 14.25 -5.08
C LYS A 152 10.42 14.52 -6.57
N GLY A 153 11.05 13.70 -7.41
CA GLY A 153 10.94 13.75 -8.87
C GLY A 153 11.43 12.46 -9.54
N PRO A 154 11.35 12.38 -10.88
CA PRO A 154 11.82 11.21 -11.64
C PRO A 154 13.32 10.91 -11.47
N GLU A 155 14.13 11.92 -11.13
CA GLU A 155 15.56 11.79 -10.82
C GLU A 155 15.83 10.82 -9.64
N ASP A 156 14.86 10.65 -8.75
CA ASP A 156 14.97 9.79 -7.57
C ASP A 156 14.73 8.30 -7.86
N PHE A 157 14.34 7.93 -9.09
CA PHE A 157 14.13 6.52 -9.46
C PHE A 157 15.36 5.64 -9.23
N SER A 158 16.57 6.21 -9.36
CA SER A 158 17.81 5.49 -9.05
C SER A 158 17.95 5.20 -7.55
N THR A 159 17.52 6.13 -6.69
CA THR A 159 17.47 5.98 -5.22
C THR A 159 16.40 4.96 -4.84
N LEU A 160 15.22 5.04 -5.43
CA LEU A 160 14.13 4.08 -5.24
C LEU A 160 14.59 2.65 -5.58
N LYS A 161 15.23 2.46 -6.75
CA LYS A 161 15.78 1.15 -7.15
C LYS A 161 16.82 0.61 -6.16
N LYS A 162 17.63 1.47 -5.53
CA LYS A 162 18.59 1.04 -4.50
C LYS A 162 17.88 0.58 -3.23
N ALA A 163 16.86 1.32 -2.77
CA ALA A 163 16.08 0.98 -1.58
C ALA A 163 15.37 -0.39 -1.72
N LEU A 164 14.91 -0.73 -2.94
CA LEU A 164 14.18 -1.97 -3.21
C LEU A 164 15.04 -3.24 -3.16
N LYS A 165 16.37 -3.14 -3.23
CA LYS A 165 17.26 -4.33 -3.27
C LYS A 165 17.13 -5.26 -2.06
N LYS A 166 16.70 -4.74 -0.92
CA LYS A 166 16.54 -5.50 0.34
C LYS A 166 15.09 -5.55 0.82
N ALA A 167 14.16 -5.00 0.06
CA ALA A 167 12.77 -4.91 0.46
C ALA A 167 12.05 -6.24 0.14
N PRO A 168 11.34 -6.85 1.09
CA PRO A 168 10.60 -8.09 0.88
C PRO A 168 9.27 -7.83 0.15
N LEU A 169 9.34 -7.26 -1.05
CA LEU A 169 8.21 -6.81 -1.87
C LEU A 169 8.13 -7.64 -3.16
N LEU A 170 6.91 -7.84 -3.66
CA LEU A 170 6.64 -8.53 -4.92
C LEU A 170 6.80 -7.59 -6.11
N GLY A 171 6.42 -6.32 -5.94
CA GLY A 171 6.57 -5.29 -6.95
C GLY A 171 6.29 -3.89 -6.43
N VAL A 172 6.75 -2.89 -7.18
CA VAL A 172 6.54 -1.47 -6.92
C VAL A 172 6.31 -0.74 -8.24
N VAL A 173 5.33 0.16 -8.25
CA VAL A 173 5.11 1.13 -9.32
C VAL A 173 5.09 2.51 -8.72
N CYS A 174 5.79 3.45 -9.35
CA CYS A 174 5.77 4.85 -8.97
C CYS A 174 5.46 5.69 -10.20
N VAL A 175 4.46 6.56 -10.08
CA VAL A 175 4.08 7.54 -11.09
C VAL A 175 4.45 8.93 -10.58
N VAL A 176 5.19 9.68 -11.41
CA VAL A 176 5.53 11.07 -11.17
C VAL A 176 5.31 11.84 -12.46
N LYS A 177 4.29 12.71 -12.48
CA LYS A 177 3.81 13.41 -13.68
C LYS A 177 3.50 12.41 -14.80
N ASP A 178 4.19 12.50 -15.92
CA ASP A 178 4.06 11.66 -17.10
C ASP A 178 5.04 10.47 -17.11
N GLN A 179 5.85 10.30 -16.06
CA GLN A 179 6.87 9.27 -15.97
C GLN A 179 6.45 8.15 -15.00
N LEU A 180 6.89 6.94 -15.34
CA LEU A 180 6.60 5.73 -14.59
C LEU A 180 7.89 4.96 -14.30
N PHE A 181 8.02 4.54 -13.04
CA PHE A 181 9.00 3.57 -12.59
C PHE A 181 8.29 2.27 -12.21
N ALA A 182 8.87 1.14 -12.61
CA ALA A 182 8.36 -0.20 -12.34
C ALA A 182 9.50 -1.11 -11.88
N TRP A 183 9.24 -1.91 -10.85
CA TRP A 183 10.19 -2.88 -10.33
C TRP A 183 9.45 -4.09 -9.74
N GLY A 184 10.03 -5.29 -9.89
CA GLY A 184 9.47 -6.53 -9.34
C GLY A 184 9.36 -7.62 -10.40
N LYS A 185 9.63 -8.87 -10.03
CA LYS A 185 9.56 -10.01 -10.97
C LYS A 185 8.12 -10.40 -11.28
N GLU A 186 7.24 -10.24 -10.29
CA GLU A 186 5.82 -10.58 -10.39
C GLU A 186 4.97 -9.41 -10.89
N LEU A 187 5.62 -8.28 -11.19
CA LEU A 187 4.93 -7.07 -11.61
C LEU A 187 4.52 -7.18 -13.08
N GLU A 188 3.23 -6.98 -13.33
CA GLU A 188 2.71 -6.91 -14.68
C GLU A 188 1.81 -5.69 -14.87
N LEU A 189 2.18 -4.82 -15.82
CA LEU A 189 1.42 -3.61 -16.14
C LEU A 189 0.59 -3.82 -17.39
N VAL A 190 -0.67 -3.42 -17.32
CA VAL A 190 -1.60 -3.47 -18.46
C VAL A 190 -2.18 -2.09 -18.74
N ALA A 191 -2.37 -1.79 -20.01
CA ALA A 191 -3.12 -0.61 -20.43
C ALA A 191 -4.62 -0.83 -20.16
N LEU A 192 -5.27 0.15 -19.55
CA LEU A 192 -6.72 0.13 -19.33
C LEU A 192 -7.38 0.85 -20.50
N ASN A 193 -8.00 0.08 -21.39
CA ASN A 193 -8.72 0.60 -22.56
C ASN A 193 -10.16 1.01 -22.24
N THR A 194 -10.60 0.84 -20.99
CA THR A 194 -11.96 1.14 -20.58
C THR A 194 -11.98 2.49 -19.86
N PRO A 195 -12.74 3.50 -20.32
CA PRO A 195 -13.00 4.66 -19.48
C PRO A 195 -13.63 4.18 -18.16
N LEU A 196 -13.15 4.69 -17.02
CA LEU A 196 -13.74 4.40 -15.71
C LEU A 196 -15.26 4.59 -15.78
N GLN A 197 -16.01 3.49 -15.81
CA GLN A 197 -17.47 3.54 -15.78
C GLN A 197 -17.91 3.72 -14.34
N GLY A 198 -17.96 4.97 -13.90
CA GLY A 198 -18.47 5.35 -12.59
C GLY A 198 -18.51 6.86 -12.46
N LYS A 199 -19.68 7.43 -12.16
CA LYS A 199 -19.75 8.82 -11.71
C LYS A 199 -19.12 8.90 -10.31
N PHE A 200 -17.88 9.37 -10.24
CA PHE A 200 -17.22 9.67 -8.98
C PHE A 200 -17.80 10.96 -8.42
N PHE A 201 -18.45 10.88 -7.27
CA PHE A 201 -18.78 12.05 -6.46
C PHE A 201 -17.59 12.29 -5.54
N PRO A 202 -16.78 13.35 -5.75
CA PRO A 202 -15.76 13.69 -4.77
C PRO A 202 -16.47 13.95 -3.44
N GLN A 203 -16.10 13.20 -2.39
CA GLN A 203 -16.50 13.58 -1.04
C GLN A 203 -15.83 14.92 -0.75
N LYS A 204 -16.66 15.92 -0.41
CA LYS A 204 -16.23 17.25 0.00
C LYS A 204 -15.48 17.22 1.31
#